data_AF-A0A955KN64-F1
#
_entry.id   AF-A0A955KN64-F1
#
_cell.length_a   1.000
_cell.length_b   1.000
_cell.length_c   1.000
_cell.angle_alpha   90.00
_cell.angle_beta   90.00
_cell.angle_gamma   90.00
#
_symmetry.space_group_name_H-M   'P 1'
#
loop_
_entity.id
_entity.type
_entity.pdbx_description
1 polymer ?
#
loop_
_entity_poly.entity_id
_entity_poly.type
_entity_poly.pdbx_seq_one_letter_code
_entity_poly.pdbx_strand_id
1 'polypeptide(L)'
;MSSKVFDPQVGDKVNYTIWTDVEPGTVVKRTSKTVHVQLDHAVCSDWERQDWSIQRDKAGSIVTFSLRVSGQWKRTGVSVNERGAYLSPGWRKYYDLGF
;
A
#
# COMPACT_ATOMS: atom_id res chain seq x y z
N MET A 1 23.26 -3.39 11.44
CA MET A 1 22.89 -3.05 10.05
C MET A 1 21.65 -2.17 10.11
N SER A 2 21.75 -0.89 9.74
CA SER A 2 20.57 -0.02 9.65
C SER A 2 19.68 -0.54 8.52
N SER A 3 18.51 -1.09 8.84
CA SER A 3 17.52 -1.45 7.83
C SER A 3 17.15 -0.16 7.08
N LYS A 4 17.40 -0.09 5.77
CA LYS A 4 17.00 1.05 4.96
C LYS A 4 15.51 1.32 5.18
N VAL A 5 15.20 2.51 5.67
CA VAL A 5 13.81 2.99 5.76
C VAL A 5 13.26 3.00 4.34
N PHE A 6 12.07 2.43 4.15
CA PHE A 6 11.40 2.43 2.86
C PHE A 6 11.06 3.87 2.45
N ASP A 7 11.61 4.34 1.32
CA ASP A 7 11.43 5.70 0.80
C ASP A 7 10.84 5.69 -0.62
N PRO A 8 9.50 5.56 -0.74
CA PRO A 8 8.84 5.44 -2.03
C PRO A 8 8.91 6.74 -2.84
N GLN A 9 9.15 6.60 -4.14
CA GLN A 9 9.21 7.68 -5.13
C GLN A 9 7.96 7.67 -6.02
N VAL A 10 7.70 8.78 -6.71
CA VAL A 10 6.60 8.86 -7.68
C VAL A 10 6.81 7.84 -8.79
N GLY A 11 5.77 7.07 -9.11
CA GLY A 11 5.83 5.97 -10.07
C GLY A 11 6.13 4.61 -9.43
N ASP A 12 6.58 4.56 -8.17
CA ASP A 12 6.81 3.30 -7.49
C ASP A 12 5.50 2.56 -7.25
N LYS A 13 5.56 1.25 -7.47
CA LYS A 13 4.52 0.32 -7.07
C LYS A 13 4.69 -0.04 -5.61
N VAL A 14 3.58 0.00 -4.87
CA VAL A 14 3.55 -0.20 -3.42
C VAL A 14 2.42 -1.13 -3.01
N ASN A 15 2.62 -1.77 -1.85
CA ASN A 15 1.61 -2.52 -1.15
C ASN A 15 1.03 -1.64 -0.03
N TYR A 16 -0.29 -1.49 -0.01
CA TYR A 16 -1.04 -0.93 1.10
C TYR A 16 -1.64 -2.05 1.93
N THR A 17 -1.09 -2.29 3.11
CA THR A 17 -1.64 -3.30 4.03
C THR A 17 -2.77 -2.70 4.85
N ILE A 18 -3.96 -3.31 4.79
CA ILE A 18 -5.15 -2.93 5.54
C ILE A 18 -5.50 -4.12 6.42
N TRP A 19 -5.19 -4.04 7.72
CA TRP A 19 -5.23 -5.22 8.59
C TRP A 19 -4.40 -6.38 8.04
N THR A 20 -5.04 -7.45 7.57
CA THR A 20 -4.41 -8.62 6.95
C THR A 20 -4.46 -8.59 5.42
N ASP A 21 -5.35 -7.77 4.85
CA ASP A 21 -5.45 -7.56 3.40
C ASP A 21 -4.30 -6.71 2.86
N VAL A 22 -4.02 -6.87 1.57
CA VAL A 22 -3.03 -6.07 0.84
C VAL A 22 -3.65 -5.58 -0.45
N GLU A 23 -3.68 -4.27 -0.63
CA GLU A 23 -4.06 -3.61 -1.87
C GLU A 23 -2.81 -3.17 -2.66
N PRO A 24 -2.75 -3.40 -3.98
CA PRO A 24 -1.73 -2.81 -4.81
C PRO A 24 -2.03 -1.34 -5.08
N GLY A 25 -0.99 -0.53 -5.20
CA GLY A 25 -1.13 0.86 -5.65
C GLY A 25 0.14 1.41 -6.24
N THR A 26 0.03 2.62 -6.79
CA THR A 26 1.16 3.36 -7.36
C THR A 26 1.23 4.75 -6.74
N VAL A 27 2.45 5.20 -6.41
CA VAL A 27 2.69 6.54 -5.86
C VAL A 27 2.50 7.59 -6.95
N VAL A 28 1.61 8.54 -6.72
CA VAL A 28 1.31 9.63 -7.67
C VAL A 28 1.84 10.98 -7.23
N LYS A 29 2.11 11.16 -5.93
CA LYS A 29 2.67 12.39 -5.38
C LYS A 29 3.48 12.11 -4.12
N ARG A 30 4.62 12.77 -3.98
CA ARG A 30 5.57 12.64 -2.85
C ARG A 30 6.00 14.02 -2.34
N THR A 31 6.03 14.22 -1.02
CA THR A 31 6.74 15.32 -0.34
C THR A 31 7.89 14.74 0.49
N SER A 32 8.40 15.40 1.53
CA SER A 32 9.33 14.75 2.48
C SER A 32 8.60 13.87 3.50
N LYS A 33 7.39 14.27 3.94
CA LYS A 33 6.63 13.61 5.02
C LYS A 33 5.32 12.98 4.59
N THR A 34 4.93 13.11 3.33
CA THR A 34 3.64 12.62 2.83
C THR A 34 3.81 11.94 1.48
N VAL A 35 3.03 10.88 1.24
CA VAL A 35 2.87 10.22 -0.05
C VAL A 35 1.39 10.06 -0.36
N HIS A 36 1.03 10.18 -1.63
CA HIS A 36 -0.30 9.90 -2.14
C HIS A 36 -0.19 8.69 -3.05
N VAL A 37 -0.94 7.65 -2.75
CA VAL A 37 -0.96 6.39 -3.48
C VAL A 37 -2.32 6.26 -4.11
N GLN A 38 -2.35 6.06 -5.42
CA GLN A 38 -3.56 5.71 -6.13
C GLN A 38 -3.66 4.19 -6.20
N LEU A 39 -4.76 3.63 -5.69
CA LEU A 39 -5.00 2.19 -5.69
C LEU A 39 -5.14 1.68 -7.12
N ASP A 40 -4.57 0.52 -7.36
CA ASP A 40 -4.60 -0.16 -8.65
C ASP A 40 -5.74 -1.18 -8.70
N HIS A 41 -6.26 -1.41 -9.90
CA HIS A 41 -7.33 -2.37 -10.10
C HIS A 41 -6.76 -3.79 -10.11
N ALA A 42 -7.44 -4.72 -9.43
CA ALA A 42 -7.04 -6.12 -9.36
C ALA A 42 -8.26 -7.03 -9.60
N VAL A 43 -8.11 -8.02 -10.48
CA VAL A 43 -9.12 -9.04 -10.77
C VAL A 43 -8.56 -10.41 -10.41
N CYS A 44 -9.32 -11.20 -9.65
CA CYS A 44 -8.95 -12.55 -9.26
C CYS A 44 -9.42 -13.55 -10.32
N SER A 45 -8.53 -14.38 -10.84
CA SER A 45 -8.85 -15.51 -11.73
C SER A 45 -9.10 -16.80 -10.95
N ASP A 46 -8.44 -16.97 -9.80
CA ASP A 46 -8.54 -18.14 -8.94
C ASP A 46 -8.45 -17.71 -7.46
N TRP A 47 -9.56 -17.84 -6.74
CA TRP A 47 -9.67 -17.43 -5.34
C TRP A 47 -8.99 -18.38 -4.36
N GLU A 48 -8.86 -19.66 -4.69
CA GLU A 48 -8.16 -20.64 -3.83
C GLU A 48 -6.65 -20.36 -3.84
N ARG A 49 -6.11 -20.00 -5.00
CA ARG A 49 -4.70 -19.66 -5.17
C ARG A 49 -4.39 -18.19 -4.97
N GLN A 50 -5.41 -17.34 -4.89
CA GLN A 50 -5.29 -15.88 -4.94
C GLN A 50 -4.44 -15.42 -6.13
N ASP A 51 -4.81 -15.87 -7.33
CA ASP A 51 -4.17 -15.45 -8.57
C ASP A 51 -4.81 -14.13 -9.06
N TRP A 52 -4.01 -13.06 -9.09
CA TRP A 52 -4.49 -11.70 -9.34
C TRP A 52 -3.84 -11.08 -10.58
N SER A 53 -4.68 -10.59 -11.49
CA SER A 53 -4.25 -9.69 -12.56
C SER A 53 -4.39 -8.24 -12.10
N ILE A 54 -3.26 -7.55 -11.95
CA ILE A 54 -3.18 -6.18 -11.42
C ILE A 54 -2.84 -5.21 -12.54
N GLN A 55 -3.59 -4.11 -12.62
CA GLN A 55 -3.41 -3.08 -13.64
C GLN A 55 -3.46 -1.68 -13.04
N ARG A 56 -2.67 -0.78 -13.63
CA ARG A 56 -2.64 0.63 -13.23
C ARG A 56 -4.01 1.26 -13.46
N ASP A 57 -4.64 1.76 -12.39
CA ASP A 57 -5.92 2.45 -12.49
C ASP A 57 -5.75 3.96 -12.24
N LYS A 58 -5.90 4.76 -13.30
CA LYS A 58 -5.82 6.23 -13.22
C LYS A 58 -7.07 6.87 -12.62
N ALA A 59 -8.17 6.14 -12.50
CA ALA A 59 -9.40 6.56 -11.83
C ALA A 59 -9.50 6.01 -10.40
N GLY A 60 -8.55 5.16 -9.99
CA GLY A 60 -8.52 4.54 -8.66
C GLY A 60 -8.48 5.57 -7.52
N SER A 61 -8.97 5.17 -6.36
CA SER A 61 -9.03 6.04 -5.18
C SER A 61 -7.63 6.42 -4.70
N ILE A 62 -7.48 7.67 -4.25
CA ILE A 62 -6.22 8.18 -3.68
C ILE A 62 -6.25 8.03 -2.16
N VAL A 63 -5.25 7.32 -1.63
CA VAL A 63 -5.01 7.17 -0.19
C VAL A 63 -3.74 7.92 0.18
N THR A 64 -3.80 8.71 1.24
CA THR A 64 -2.68 9.53 1.71
C THR A 64 -1.99 8.86 2.90
N PHE A 65 -0.66 8.87 2.92
CA PHE A 65 0.16 8.34 4.01
C PHE A 65 1.16 9.37 4.49
N SER A 66 1.45 9.35 5.79
CA SER A 66 2.42 10.22 6.45
C SER A 66 3.54 9.39 7.08
N LEU A 67 4.78 9.92 7.00
CA LEU A 67 5.96 9.30 7.62
C LEU A 67 5.89 9.45 9.13
N ARG A 68 6.05 8.35 9.86
CA ARG A 68 6.15 8.36 11.32
C ARG A 68 7.61 8.45 11.75
N VAL A 69 7.83 8.88 12.99
CA VAL A 69 9.18 8.95 13.61
C VAL A 69 9.90 7.60 13.61
N SER A 70 9.16 6.49 13.59
CA SER A 70 9.68 5.13 13.44
C SER A 70 10.22 4.81 12.03
N GLY A 71 10.02 5.69 11.05
CA GLY A 71 10.32 5.44 9.64
C GLY A 71 9.22 4.71 8.87
N GLN A 72 8.10 4.35 9.52
CA GLN A 72 6.99 3.69 8.84
C GLN A 72 6.04 4.69 8.18
N TRP A 73 5.64 4.41 6.94
CA TRP A 73 4.56 5.11 6.24
C TRP A 73 3.21 4.57 6.70
N LYS A 74 2.38 5.42 7.33
CA LYS A 74 1.05 5.06 7.82
C LYS A 74 -0.02 5.95 7.21
N ARG A 75 -1.22 5.41 6.94
CA ARG A 75 -2.34 6.18 6.40
C ARG A 75 -2.59 7.41 7.26
N THR A 76 -2.80 8.57 6.64
CA THR A 76 -3.09 9.80 7.37
C THR A 76 -4.39 9.65 8.15
N GLY A 77 -4.41 10.11 9.40
CA GLY A 77 -5.56 10.00 10.32
C GLY A 77 -5.59 8.74 11.18
N VAL A 78 -4.78 7.71 10.90
CA VAL A 78 -4.73 6.50 11.74
C VAL A 78 -3.82 6.68 12.96
N SER A 79 -4.15 5.95 14.02
CA SER A 79 -3.35 5.84 15.24
C SER A 79 -2.03 5.12 14.97
N VAL A 80 -0.99 5.41 15.77
CA VAL A 80 0.30 4.68 15.71
C VAL A 80 0.16 3.22 16.12
N ASN A 81 -0.84 2.90 16.95
CA ASN A 81 -1.10 1.55 17.46
C ASN A 81 -2.09 0.77 16.60
N GLU A 82 -2.68 1.39 15.57
CA GLU A 82 -3.60 0.72 14.66
C GLU A 82 -2.84 -0.34 13.86
N ARG A 83 -3.37 -1.57 13.84
CA ARG A 83 -2.81 -2.68 13.07
C ARG A 83 -3.01 -2.43 11.58
N GLY A 84 -2.00 -2.71 10.77
CA GLY A 84 -2.03 -2.45 9.33
C GLY A 84 -1.93 -0.96 9.01
N ALA A 85 -2.68 -0.51 8.02
CA ALA A 85 -2.70 0.86 7.50
C ALA A 85 -1.31 1.40 7.07
N TYR A 86 -0.39 0.55 6.61
CA TYR A 86 0.98 0.95 6.26
C TYR A 86 1.34 0.66 4.80
N LEU A 87 2.37 1.37 4.31
CA LEU A 87 2.96 1.08 3.01
C LEU A 87 4.24 0.25 3.14
N SER A 88 4.45 -0.62 2.16
CA SER A 88 5.66 -1.41 1.99
C SER A 88 5.98 -1.55 0.49
N PRO A 89 7.24 -1.88 0.13
CA PRO A 89 7.59 -2.15 -1.26
C PRO A 89 6.85 -3.39 -1.78
N GLY A 90 6.50 -3.36 -3.06
CA GLY A 90 5.87 -4.49 -3.75
C GLY A 90 4.62 -4.07 -4.52
N TRP A 91 3.99 -5.03 -5.20
CA TRP A 91 2.80 -4.78 -6.00
C TRP A 91 1.96 -6.05 -6.08
N ARG A 92 1.21 -6.31 -5.01
CA ARG A 92 0.37 -7.50 -4.93
C ARG A 92 -1.00 -7.16 -4.35
N LYS A 93 -1.97 -7.99 -4.71
CA LYS A 93 -3.24 -8.11 -4.04
C LYS A 93 -3.21 -9.37 -3.19
N TYR A 94 -3.71 -9.27 -1.97
CA TYR A 94 -3.96 -10.40 -1.09
C TYR A 94 -5.21 -10.09 -0.29
N TYR A 95 -6.07 -11.08 -0.15
CA TYR A 95 -7.28 -10.97 0.62
C TYR A 95 -7.31 -12.09 1.65
N ASP A 96 -7.37 -11.75 2.93
CA ASP A 96 -7.46 -12.73 3.99
C ASP A 96 -8.91 -13.25 4.05
N LEU A 97 -9.11 -14.48 3.59
CA LEU A 97 -10.44 -15.08 3.50
C LEU A 97 -10.98 -15.59 4.85
N GLY A 98 -10.22 -15.43 5.95
CA GLY A 98 -10.59 -15.76 7.34
C GLY A 98 -11.96 -16.41 7.55
N PHE A 99 -12.05 -17.72 7.27
CA PHE A 99 -13.20 -18.56 7.59
C PHE A 99 -13.02 -19.18 8.98
#